data_AF-A0A502I7S5-F1
#
_entry.id   AF-A0A502I7S5-F1
#
_cell.length_a   1.000
_cell.length_b   1.000
_cell.length_c   1.000
_cell.angle_alpha   90.00
_cell.angle_beta   90.00
_cell.angle_gamma   90.00
#
_symmetry.space_group_name_H-M   'P 1'
#
loop_
_entity.id
_entity.type
_entity.pdbx_description
1 polymer ?
#
loop_
_entity_poly.entity_id
_entity_poly.type
_entity_poly.pdbx_seq_one_letter_code
_entity_poly.pdbx_strand_id
1 'polypeptide(L)'
;MKRTALAGLFISAALLASPVFAADNNLCTSKLQELEAKVNSLPATATNAPEIKRLLASAKASQAAKDDKKCATEASQALSMAN
;
A
#
# COMPACT_ATOMS: atom_id res chain seq x y z
N MET A 1 12.38 13.73 -47.18
CA MET A 1 13.18 12.50 -46.99
C MET A 1 14.40 12.79 -46.11
N LYS A 2 14.24 12.83 -44.78
CA LYS A 2 15.32 12.64 -43.79
C LYS A 2 14.68 11.94 -42.60
N ARG A 3 15.15 10.73 -42.32
CA ARG A 3 14.60 9.77 -41.36
C ARG A 3 15.00 10.23 -39.95
N THR A 4 14.03 10.61 -39.12
CA THR A 4 14.19 10.60 -37.67
C THR A 4 13.14 9.68 -37.11
N ALA A 5 13.51 8.40 -37.06
CA ALA A 5 12.83 7.39 -36.29
C ALA A 5 12.93 7.78 -34.80
N LEU A 6 11.90 8.45 -34.30
CA LEU A 6 11.57 8.47 -32.87
C LEU A 6 10.30 7.66 -32.70
N ALA A 7 10.41 6.38 -33.07
CA ALA A 7 9.52 5.36 -32.55
C ALA A 7 9.89 5.15 -31.08
N GLY A 8 8.87 5.10 -30.22
CA GLY A 8 8.99 4.46 -28.92
C GLY A 8 9.59 5.30 -27.81
N LEU A 9 8.81 6.26 -27.32
CA LEU A 9 8.65 6.31 -25.86
C LEU A 9 7.21 6.69 -25.56
N PHE A 10 6.39 5.65 -25.43
CA PHE A 10 5.16 5.70 -24.67
C PHE A 10 5.50 6.24 -23.28
N ILE A 11 5.42 7.56 -23.11
CA ILE A 11 5.19 8.14 -21.80
C ILE A 11 3.67 8.03 -21.57
N SER A 12 3.22 6.79 -21.43
CA SER A 12 2.18 6.50 -20.46
C SER A 12 2.79 6.95 -19.15
N ALA A 13 2.40 8.15 -18.70
CA ALA A 13 2.65 8.57 -17.34
C ALA A 13 2.35 7.37 -16.46
N ALA A 14 3.43 6.80 -15.92
CA ALA A 14 3.35 5.72 -14.97
C ALA A 14 2.37 6.20 -13.91
N LEU A 15 1.23 5.51 -13.84
CA LEU A 15 0.51 5.34 -12.59
C LEU A 15 1.59 4.96 -11.59
N LEU A 16 2.06 5.94 -10.84
CA LEU A 16 2.96 5.79 -9.72
C LEU A 16 2.33 4.75 -8.80
N ALA A 17 2.81 3.51 -8.90
CA ALA A 17 2.98 2.56 -7.81
C ALA A 17 1.87 2.54 -6.75
N SER A 18 0.63 2.65 -7.19
CA SER A 18 -0.54 2.25 -6.44
C SER A 18 -1.28 1.31 -7.36
N PRO A 19 -1.58 0.08 -6.92
CA PRO A 19 -2.74 -0.59 -7.45
C PRO A 19 -3.90 0.34 -7.09
N VAL A 20 -4.29 1.24 -7.99
CA VAL A 20 -5.50 2.05 -7.87
C VAL A 20 -6.64 1.05 -7.92
N PHE A 21 -6.99 0.55 -6.74
CA PHE A 21 -8.30 0.01 -6.37
C PHE A 21 -8.90 -1.00 -7.38
N ALA A 22 -8.13 -1.97 -7.84
CA ALA A 22 -8.63 -3.00 -8.77
C ALA A 22 -9.14 -4.27 -8.05
N ALA A 23 -8.92 -4.41 -6.74
CA ALA A 23 -9.34 -5.57 -5.97
C ALA A 23 -9.38 -5.24 -4.47
N ASP A 24 -10.21 -4.29 -4.01
CA ASP A 24 -10.18 -3.78 -2.63
C ASP A 24 -10.04 -4.88 -1.56
N ASN A 25 -10.73 -6.01 -1.70
CA ASN A 25 -10.63 -7.15 -0.77
C ASN A 25 -9.25 -7.84 -0.79
N ASN A 26 -8.67 -8.04 -1.97
CA ASN A 26 -7.35 -8.65 -2.14
C ASN A 26 -6.20 -7.67 -1.80
N LEU A 27 -6.42 -6.38 -2.06
CA LEU A 27 -5.50 -5.29 -1.76
C LEU A 27 -5.37 -5.08 -0.25
N CYS A 28 -6.52 -5.01 0.46
CA CYS A 28 -6.57 -4.96 1.92
C CYS A 28 -5.78 -6.12 2.54
N THR A 29 -6.05 -7.36 2.08
CA THR A 29 -5.38 -8.56 2.59
C THR A 29 -3.87 -8.53 2.31
N SER A 30 -3.46 -8.18 1.08
CA SER A 30 -2.05 -8.09 0.71
C SER A 30 -1.31 -7.02 1.52
N LYS A 31 -1.92 -5.83 1.71
CA LYS A 31 -1.33 -4.73 2.47
C LYS A 31 -1.28 -5.01 3.97
N LEU A 32 -2.31 -5.67 4.53
CA LEU A 32 -2.28 -6.15 5.91
C LEU A 32 -1.15 -7.14 6.15
N GLN A 33 -0.96 -8.09 5.23
CA GLN A 33 0.09 -9.09 5.34
C GLN A 33 1.49 -8.46 5.23
N GLU A 34 1.66 -7.51 4.30
CA GLU A 34 2.90 -6.72 4.17
C GLU A 34 3.16 -5.86 5.41
N LEU A 35 2.12 -5.26 5.98
CA LEU A 35 2.18 -4.46 7.19
C LEU A 35 2.53 -5.31 8.41
N GLU A 36 1.95 -6.50 8.56
CA GLU A 36 2.27 -7.46 9.63
C GLU A 36 3.74 -7.88 9.55
N ALA A 37 4.24 -8.16 8.34
CA ALA A 37 5.65 -8.47 8.12
C ALA A 37 6.55 -7.28 8.51
N LYS A 38 6.19 -6.06 8.07
CA LYS A 38 6.91 -4.83 8.45
C LYS A 38 6.90 -4.63 9.96
N VAL A 39 5.75 -4.72 10.63
CA VAL A 39 5.62 -4.57 12.09
C VAL A 39 6.48 -5.57 12.85
N ASN A 40 6.59 -6.81 12.37
CA ASN A 40 7.49 -7.80 12.96
C ASN A 40 8.97 -7.50 12.68
N SER A 41 9.29 -6.86 11.54
CA SER A 41 10.65 -6.41 11.22
C SER A 41 11.02 -5.04 11.80
N LEU A 42 10.06 -4.31 12.37
CA LEU A 42 10.26 -2.95 12.84
C LEU A 42 11.23 -2.98 14.04
N PRO A 43 12.29 -2.16 14.03
CA PRO A 43 13.19 -2.08 15.18
C PRO A 43 12.43 -1.56 16.40
N ALA A 44 12.77 -2.06 17.59
CA ALA A 44 12.13 -1.65 18.85
C ALA A 44 12.24 -0.15 19.15
N THR A 45 13.15 0.56 18.47
CA THR A 45 13.35 2.01 18.51
C THR A 45 12.44 2.80 17.57
N ALA A 46 11.61 2.14 16.75
CA ALA A 46 10.70 2.82 15.87
C ALA A 46 9.63 3.57 16.69
N THR A 47 9.74 4.89 16.76
CA THR A 47 8.77 5.79 17.43
C THR A 47 7.35 5.58 16.94
N ASN A 48 7.20 5.16 15.68
CA ASN A 48 5.92 4.97 15.01
C ASN A 48 5.33 3.57 15.25
N ALA A 49 6.07 2.64 15.88
CA ALA A 49 5.63 1.27 16.12
C ALA A 49 4.24 1.15 16.80
N PRO A 50 3.91 1.91 17.87
CA PRO A 50 2.57 1.84 18.45
C PRO A 50 1.47 2.35 17.50
N GLU A 51 1.74 3.40 16.74
CA GLU A 51 0.81 3.97 15.75
C GLU A 51 0.55 2.95 14.63
N ILE A 52 1.59 2.36 14.06
CA ILE A 52 1.50 1.34 12.99
C ILE A 52 0.70 0.12 13.49
N LYS A 53 0.94 -0.35 14.71
CA LYS A 53 0.15 -1.43 15.33
C LYS A 53 -1.33 -1.05 15.50
N ARG A 54 -1.62 0.20 15.85
CA ARG A 54 -2.99 0.72 15.98
C ARG A 54 -3.69 0.75 14.62
N LEU A 55 -3.04 1.25 13.57
CA LEU A 55 -3.60 1.24 12.21
C LEU A 55 -3.79 -0.18 11.69
N LEU A 56 -2.89 -1.12 12.00
CA LEU A 56 -3.05 -2.54 11.65
C LEU A 56 -4.31 -3.14 12.29
N ALA A 57 -4.55 -2.88 13.58
CA ALA A 57 -5.76 -3.33 14.26
C ALA A 57 -7.03 -2.69 13.66
N SER A 58 -6.98 -1.40 13.32
CA SER A 58 -8.08 -0.69 12.66
C SER A 58 -8.37 -1.24 11.25
N ALA A 59 -7.32 -1.55 10.48
CA ALA A 59 -7.45 -2.13 9.15
C ALA A 59 -8.04 -3.55 9.21
N LYS A 60 -7.63 -4.39 10.19
CA LYS A 60 -8.27 -5.70 10.45
C LYS A 60 -9.73 -5.58 10.85
N ALA A 61 -10.09 -4.58 11.67
CA ALA A 61 -11.48 -4.32 12.01
C ALA A 61 -12.30 -3.89 10.79
N SER A 62 -11.73 -3.04 9.93
CA SER A 62 -12.33 -2.62 8.66
C SER A 62 -12.50 -3.80 7.69
N GLN A 63 -11.52 -4.70 7.62
CA GLN A 63 -11.61 -5.95 6.85
C GLN A 63 -12.73 -6.86 7.38
N ALA A 64 -12.85 -7.02 8.70
CA ALA A 64 -13.92 -7.79 9.33
C ALA A 64 -15.31 -7.16 9.07
N ALA A 65 -15.37 -5.84 8.96
CA ALA A 65 -16.56 -5.09 8.57
C ALA A 65 -16.86 -5.12 7.06
N LYS A 66 -16.04 -5.80 6.25
CA LYS A 66 -16.08 -5.80 4.77
C LYS A 66 -15.92 -4.40 4.16
N ASP A 67 -15.31 -3.48 4.90
CA ASP A 67 -14.98 -2.13 4.43
C ASP A 67 -13.57 -2.14 3.83
N ASP A 68 -13.46 -2.82 2.69
CA ASP A 68 -12.18 -3.10 2.04
C ASP A 68 -11.45 -1.81 1.61
N LYS A 69 -12.19 -0.77 1.23
CA LYS A 69 -11.65 0.57 0.92
C LYS A 69 -10.95 1.18 2.12
N LYS A 70 -11.63 1.14 3.27
CA LYS A 70 -11.12 1.72 4.51
C LYS A 70 -9.95 0.91 5.04
N CYS A 71 -10.02 -0.41 4.97
CA CYS A 71 -8.89 -1.29 5.26
C CYS A 71 -7.67 -0.98 4.38
N ALA A 72 -7.84 -0.92 3.06
CA ALA A 72 -6.74 -0.65 2.14
C ALA A 72 -6.09 0.72 2.38
N THR A 73 -6.90 1.74 2.71
CA THR A 73 -6.43 3.09 3.04
C THR A 73 -5.62 3.09 4.34
N GLU A 74 -6.17 2.51 5.42
CA GLU A 74 -5.51 2.44 6.72
C GLU A 74 -4.23 1.60 6.68
N ALA A 75 -4.26 0.45 6.00
CA ALA A 75 -3.09 -0.40 5.83
C ALA A 75 -1.99 0.29 5.01
N SER A 76 -2.35 0.98 3.92
CA SER A 76 -1.37 1.71 3.08
C SER A 76 -0.75 2.90 3.82
N GLN A 77 -1.55 3.60 4.63
CA GLN A 77 -1.06 4.69 5.47
C GLN A 77 -0.07 4.17 6.51
N ALA A 78 -0.41 3.08 7.20
CA ALA A 78 0.49 2.44 8.16
C ALA A 78 1.79 1.97 7.49
N LEU A 79 1.70 1.41 6.28
CA LEU A 79 2.85 0.95 5.52
C LEU A 79 3.80 2.11 5.16
N SER A 80 3.24 3.27 4.86
CA SER A 80 4.00 4.49 4.57
C SER A 80 4.74 5.02 5.80
N MET A 81 4.19 4.80 7.01
CA MET A 81 4.83 5.16 8.29
C MET A 81 5.87 4.14 8.75
N ALA A 82 5.77 2.92 8.22
CA ALA A 82 6.65 1.77 8.47
C ALA A 82 7.82 1.68 7.46
N ASN A 83 8.07 2.74 6.68
CA ASN A 83 9.14 2.81 5.69
C ASN A 83 10.30 3.68 6.16
#